data_AF-A0A2M8N4Z0-F1
#
_entry.id   AF-A0A2M8N4Z0-F1
#
_cell.length_a   1.000
_cell.length_b   1.000
_cell.length_c   1.000
_cell.angle_alpha   90.00
_cell.angle_beta   90.00
_cell.angle_gamma   90.00
#
_symmetry.space_group_name_H-M   'P 1'
#
loop_
_entity.id
_entity.type
_entity.pdbx_description
1 polymer ?
#
loop_
_entity_poly.entity_id
_entity_poly.type
_entity_poly.pdbx_seq_one_letter_code
_entity_poly.pdbx_strand_id
1 'polypeptide(L)'
;FYSIELLPHPVLDQVSSIEGLRSVVAAFSALIGGIFGLVVQTTYRRLEQQVRQMPLDVLITRGIGLVVGLLVANLMLAPLFLLPIPKEFGFIKPLLAMLCSVMFGFTGINIADTHGRAFLRLVNPNSLD
;
A
#
# COMPACT_ATOMS: atom_id res chain seq x y z
N PHE A 1 4.18 -2.61 -25.06
CA PHE A 1 3.12 -1.82 -24.40
C PHE A 1 1.77 -2.20 -25.01
N TYR A 2 1.07 -3.16 -24.40
CA TYR A 2 -0.22 -3.72 -24.87
C TYR A 2 -1.39 -3.15 -24.05
N SER A 3 -1.37 -1.85 -23.74
CA SER A 3 -2.39 -1.24 -22.89
C SER A 3 -3.71 -0.93 -23.62
N ILE A 4 -3.68 -0.89 -24.96
CA ILE A 4 -4.83 -0.50 -25.80
C ILE A 4 -5.75 -1.70 -26.08
N GLU A 5 -5.21 -2.93 -26.12
CA GLU A 5 -6.03 -4.14 -26.25
C GLU A 5 -6.83 -4.48 -24.99
N LEU A 6 -6.51 -3.84 -23.87
CA LEU A 6 -7.27 -3.96 -22.62
C LEU A 6 -8.46 -2.98 -22.55
N LEU A 7 -8.61 -2.07 -23.52
CA LEU A 7 -9.73 -1.13 -23.55
C LEU A 7 -10.99 -1.79 -24.13
N PRO A 8 -12.18 -1.57 -23.53
CA PRO A 8 -13.44 -2.10 -24.04
C PRO A 8 -13.65 -1.70 -25.50
N HIS A 9 -14.02 -2.66 -26.37
CA HIS A 9 -14.33 -2.43 -27.78
C HIS A 9 -15.21 -1.18 -28.09
N PRO A 10 -16.23 -0.80 -27.29
CA PRO A 10 -17.00 0.43 -27.55
C PRO A 10 -16.20 1.74 -27.48
N VAL A 11 -15.01 1.74 -26.85
CA VAL A 11 -14.12 2.92 -26.79
C VAL A 11 -13.23 2.99 -28.02
N LEU A 12 -12.92 1.86 -28.65
CA LEU A 12 -12.10 1.78 -29.86
C LEU A 12 -12.89 2.21 -31.11
N ASP A 13 -14.20 1.91 -31.15
CA ASP A 13 -15.09 2.26 -32.27
C ASP A 13 -15.40 3.77 -32.37
N GLN A 14 -15.18 4.54 -31.29
CA GLN A 14 -15.47 5.98 -31.25
C GLN A 14 -14.28 6.87 -31.62
N VAL A 15 -13.11 6.32 -31.97
CA VAL A 15 -11.90 7.12 -32.21
C VAL A 15 -11.47 7.09 -33.67
N SER A 16 -11.39 8.26 -34.28
CA SER A 16 -10.95 8.45 -35.68
C SER A 16 -9.50 8.00 -35.97
N SER A 17 -8.66 7.78 -34.94
CA SER A 17 -7.28 7.32 -35.08
C SER A 17 -6.75 6.68 -33.79
N ILE A 18 -6.50 5.37 -33.83
CA ILE A 18 -5.93 4.57 -32.72
C ILE A 18 -4.54 5.10 -32.28
N GLU A 19 -3.77 5.63 -33.23
CA GLU A 19 -2.44 6.22 -32.99
C GLU A 19 -2.51 7.47 -32.10
N GLY A 20 -3.55 8.30 -32.27
CA GLY A 20 -3.77 9.49 -31.43
C GLY A 20 -4.19 9.13 -30.01
N LEU A 21 -5.03 8.11 -29.83
CA LEU A 21 -5.37 7.61 -28.50
C LEU A 21 -4.13 7.08 -27.77
N ARG A 22 -3.25 6.36 -28.48
CA ARG A 22 -1.99 5.85 -27.93
C ARG A 22 -1.09 6.96 -27.40
N SER A 23 -0.89 8.02 -28.18
CA SER A 23 0.01 9.12 -27.79
C SER A 23 -0.53 9.92 -26.61
N VAL A 24 -1.85 10.16 -26.55
CA VAL A 24 -2.49 10.83 -25.42
C VAL A 24 -2.40 9.98 -24.16
N VAL A 25 -2.77 8.69 -24.23
CA VAL A 25 -2.66 7.79 -23.07
C VAL A 25 -1.20 7.65 -22.62
N ALA A 26 -0.25 7.58 -23.54
CA ALA A 26 1.18 7.58 -23.23
C ALA A 26 1.62 8.87 -22.53
N ALA A 27 1.19 10.04 -23.02
CA ALA A 27 1.52 11.32 -22.42
C ALA A 27 0.94 11.46 -21.00
N PHE A 28 -0.33 11.08 -20.80
CA PHE A 28 -0.98 11.14 -19.48
C PHE A 28 -0.35 10.14 -18.50
N SER A 29 -0.12 8.89 -18.92
CA SER A 29 0.54 7.89 -18.07
C SER A 29 1.99 8.28 -17.74
N ALA A 30 2.74 8.88 -18.67
CA ALA A 30 4.07 9.40 -18.43
C ALA A 30 4.06 10.57 -17.44
N LEU A 31 3.09 11.49 -17.57
CA LEU A 31 2.95 12.63 -16.66
C LEU A 31 2.58 12.16 -15.25
N ILE A 32 1.54 11.34 -15.12
CA ILE A 32 1.09 10.81 -13.82
C ILE A 32 2.19 9.95 -13.19
N GLY A 33 2.80 9.05 -13.97
CA GLY A 33 3.90 8.19 -13.52
C GLY A 33 5.14 8.98 -13.11
N GLY A 34 5.45 10.06 -13.83
CA GLY A 34 6.55 10.97 -13.49
C GLY A 34 6.31 11.67 -12.15
N ILE A 35 5.13 12.26 -11.95
CA ILE A 35 4.78 12.92 -10.67
C ILE A 35 4.79 11.92 -9.51
N PHE A 36 4.11 10.78 -9.66
CA PHE A 36 4.10 9.74 -8.64
C PHE A 36 5.51 9.21 -8.35
N GLY A 37 6.32 8.98 -9.39
CA GLY A 37 7.70 8.53 -9.25
C GLY A 37 8.54 9.50 -8.42
N LEU A 38 8.42 10.81 -8.65
CA LEU A 38 9.12 11.83 -7.86
C LEU A 38 8.66 11.88 -6.41
N VAL A 39 7.36 11.76 -6.16
CA VAL A 39 6.80 11.72 -4.79
C VAL A 39 7.31 10.49 -4.05
N VAL A 40 7.28 9.31 -4.68
CA VAL A 40 7.80 8.06 -4.11
C VAL A 40 9.30 8.18 -3.83
N GLN A 41 10.09 8.70 -4.78
CA GLN A 41 11.53 8.88 -4.61
C GLN A 41 11.86 9.81 -3.44
N THR A 42 11.14 10.94 -3.32
CA THR A 42 11.35 11.91 -2.24
C THR A 42 10.96 11.31 -0.90
N THR A 43 9.85 10.57 -0.85
CA THR A 43 9.37 9.90 0.36
C THR A 43 10.34 8.81 0.79
N TYR A 44 10.83 8.00 -0.14
CA TYR A 44 11.80 6.94 0.14
C TYR A 44 13.09 7.49 0.76
N ARG A 45 13.64 8.58 0.20
CA ARG A 45 14.84 9.22 0.76
C ARG A 45 14.61 9.74 2.17
N ARG A 46 13.45 10.33 2.45
CA ARG A 46 13.09 10.78 3.80
C ARG A 46 12.96 9.61 4.78
N LEU A 47 12.31 8.54 4.36
CA LEU A 47 12.16 7.32 5.16
C LEU A 47 13.52 6.68 5.46
N GLU A 48 14.41 6.57 4.48
CA GLU A 48 15.74 6.01 4.69
C GLU A 48 16.54 6.82 5.72
N GLN A 49 16.53 8.15 5.61
CA GLN A 49 17.19 9.03 6.57
C GLN A 49 16.62 8.87 7.98
N GLN A 50 15.30 8.75 8.11
CA GLN A 50 14.66 8.50 9.41
C GLN A 50 15.04 7.13 9.97
N VAL A 51 14.99 6.06 9.17
CA VAL A 51 15.29 4.69 9.62
C VAL A 51 16.75 4.57 10.06
N ARG A 52 17.70 5.21 9.36
CA ARG A 52 19.12 5.23 9.75
C ARG A 52 19.38 5.92 11.09
N GLN A 53 18.52 6.85 11.50
CA GLN A 53 18.64 7.60 12.75
C GLN A 53 17.84 6.97 13.90
N MET A 54 17.02 5.95 13.63
CA MET A 54 16.19 5.31 14.65
C MET A 54 16.99 4.34 15.53
N PRO A 55 16.72 4.31 16.84
CA PRO A 55 17.26 3.28 17.71
C PRO A 55 16.65 1.91 17.37
N LEU A 56 17.44 0.85 17.58
CA LEU A 56 17.07 -0.53 17.25
C LEU A 56 15.76 -0.97 17.92
N ASP A 57 15.55 -0.55 19.17
CA ASP A 57 14.37 -0.89 19.96
C ASP A 57 13.06 -0.40 19.33
N VAL A 58 13.09 0.80 18.73
CA VAL A 58 11.93 1.35 18.00
C VAL A 58 11.72 0.60 16.70
N LEU A 59 12.79 0.24 15.99
CA LEU A 59 12.69 -0.54 14.74
C LEU A 59 12.03 -1.90 14.98
N ILE A 60 12.44 -2.60 16.05
CA ILE A 60 11.86 -3.90 16.44
C ILE A 60 10.38 -3.73 16.83
N THR A 61 10.09 -2.73 17.66
CA THR A 61 8.71 -2.46 18.12
C THR A 61 7.77 -2.17 16.95
N ARG A 62 8.18 -1.28 16.03
CA ARG A 62 7.43 -0.95 14.81
C ARG A 62 7.25 -2.15 13.90
N GLY A 63 8.29 -2.99 13.77
CA GLY A 63 8.23 -4.23 12.99
C GLY A 63 7.18 -5.20 13.55
N ILE A 64 7.15 -5.40 14.87
CA ILE A 64 6.13 -6.21 15.53
C ILE A 64 4.74 -5.63 15.29
N GLY A 65 4.58 -4.32 15.46
CA GLY A 65 3.34 -3.60 15.20
C GLY A 65 2.84 -3.76 13.76
N LEU A 66 3.74 -3.67 12.78
CA LEU A 66 3.42 -3.89 11.36
C LEU A 66 2.96 -5.33 11.12
N VAL A 67 3.67 -6.33 11.64
CA VAL A 67 3.29 -7.75 11.46
C VAL A 67 1.93 -8.02 12.08
N VAL A 68 1.71 -7.59 13.33
CA VAL A 68 0.41 -7.74 14.01
C VAL A 68 -0.70 -7.02 13.24
N GLY A 69 -0.45 -5.78 12.79
CA GLY A 69 -1.39 -5.01 11.98
C GLY A 69 -1.76 -5.73 10.69
N LEU A 70 -0.79 -6.28 9.96
CA LEU A 70 -1.03 -7.04 8.72
C LEU A 70 -1.78 -8.34 8.97
N LEU A 71 -1.49 -9.05 10.06
CA LEU A 71 -2.24 -10.25 10.46
C LEU A 71 -3.71 -9.90 10.71
N VAL A 72 -3.97 -8.84 11.47
CA VAL A 72 -5.35 -8.36 11.72
C VAL A 72 -6.01 -7.94 10.41
N ALA A 73 -5.31 -7.23 9.53
CA ALA A 73 -5.83 -6.85 8.21
C ALA A 73 -6.29 -8.07 7.40
N ASN A 74 -5.44 -9.09 7.33
CA ASN A 74 -5.71 -10.30 6.56
C ASN A 74 -6.85 -11.12 7.18
N LEU A 75 -6.95 -11.16 8.51
CA LEU A 75 -8.08 -11.79 9.21
C LEU A 75 -9.40 -11.05 8.96
N MET A 76 -9.38 -9.72 8.90
CA MET A 76 -10.56 -8.90 8.60
C MET A 76 -10.98 -9.00 7.12
N LEU A 77 -10.03 -9.21 6.21
CA LEU A 77 -10.32 -9.39 4.79
C LEU A 77 -11.02 -10.71 4.48
N ALA A 78 -10.77 -11.77 5.26
CA ALA A 78 -11.38 -13.08 5.06
C ALA A 78 -12.92 -13.06 5.01
N PRO A 79 -13.65 -12.51 6.02
CA PRO A 79 -15.11 -12.40 5.96
C PRO A 79 -15.58 -11.41 4.88
N LEU A 80 -14.81 -10.36 4.59
CA LEU A 80 -15.10 -9.39 3.54
C LEU A 80 -15.06 -10.00 2.14
N PHE A 81 -14.18 -10.98 1.90
CA PHE A 81 -14.10 -11.68 0.62
C PHE A 81 -15.17 -12.76 0.45
N LEU A 82 -15.74 -13.26 1.54
CA LEU A 82 -16.88 -14.17 1.52
C LEU A 82 -18.19 -13.47 1.14
N LEU A 83 -18.22 -12.13 1.19
CA LEU A 83 -19.37 -11.38 0.69
C LEU A 83 -19.47 -11.53 -0.84
N PRO A 84 -20.65 -11.88 -1.38
CA PRO A 84 -20.87 -12.00 -2.81
C PRO A 84 -20.88 -10.62 -3.46
N ILE A 85 -19.69 -10.12 -3.82
CA ILE A 85 -19.53 -8.89 -4.60
C ILE A 85 -19.88 -9.20 -6.07
N PRO A 86 -20.74 -8.41 -6.74
CA PRO A 86 -21.04 -8.59 -8.15
C PRO A 86 -19.76 -8.56 -8.99
N LYS A 87 -19.67 -9.41 -10.03
CA LYS A 87 -18.46 -9.54 -10.86
C LYS A 87 -18.06 -8.22 -11.54
N GLU A 88 -19.03 -7.35 -11.79
CA GLU A 88 -18.86 -5.98 -12.32
C GLU A 88 -17.97 -5.10 -11.42
N PHE A 89 -17.95 -5.38 -10.11
CA PHE A 89 -17.13 -4.68 -9.13
C PHE A 89 -15.89 -5.48 -8.70
N GLY A 90 -15.39 -6.36 -9.58
CA GLY A 90 -14.23 -7.21 -9.30
C GLY A 90 -12.96 -6.43 -8.88
N PHE A 91 -12.82 -5.17 -9.30
CA PHE A 91 -11.70 -4.30 -8.92
C PHE A 91 -11.71 -3.88 -7.44
N ILE A 92 -12.87 -3.92 -6.77
CA ILE A 92 -12.99 -3.52 -5.36
C ILE A 92 -12.24 -4.50 -4.45
N LYS A 93 -12.22 -5.79 -4.79
CA LYS A 93 -11.53 -6.83 -4.01
C LYS A 93 -10.05 -6.52 -3.80
N PRO A 94 -9.21 -6.33 -4.84
CA PRO A 94 -7.81 -6.00 -4.65
C PRO A 94 -7.61 -4.60 -4.04
N LEU A 95 -8.48 -3.64 -4.35
CA LEU A 95 -8.38 -2.29 -3.81
C LEU A 95 -8.63 -2.28 -2.30
N LEU A 96 -9.65 -3.00 -1.83
CA LEU A 96 -9.95 -3.17 -0.42
C LEU A 96 -8.83 -3.92 0.30
N ALA A 97 -8.28 -4.97 -0.32
CA ALA A 97 -7.14 -5.70 0.21
C ALA A 97 -5.93 -4.77 0.47
N MET A 98 -5.62 -3.93 -0.51
CA MET A 98 -4.51 -2.98 -0.43
C MET A 98 -4.76 -1.91 0.63
N LEU A 99 -5.96 -1.31 0.63
CA LEU A 99 -6.32 -0.28 1.61
C LEU A 99 -6.33 -0.82 3.03
N CYS A 100 -6.99 -1.96 3.29
CA CYS A 100 -7.00 -2.58 4.61
C CYS A 100 -5.58 -2.89 5.09
N SER A 101 -4.73 -3.48 4.23
CA SER A 101 -3.35 -3.82 4.60
C SER A 101 -2.53 -2.58 4.96
N VAL A 102 -2.62 -1.51 4.17
CA VAL A 102 -1.89 -0.25 4.44
C VAL A 102 -2.41 0.43 5.70
N MET A 103 -3.73 0.53 5.87
CA MET A 103 -4.35 1.19 7.03
C MET A 103 -4.03 0.45 8.33
N PHE A 104 -4.21 -0.87 8.36
CA PHE A 104 -3.94 -1.67 9.57
C PHE A 104 -2.44 -1.82 9.84
N GLY A 105 -1.61 -1.90 8.80
CA GLY A 105 -0.15 -1.90 8.96
C GLY A 105 0.34 -0.59 9.61
N PHE A 106 -0.12 0.56 9.10
CA PHE A 106 0.20 1.86 9.69
C PHE A 106 -0.37 2.01 11.11
N THR A 107 -1.60 1.56 11.33
CA THR A 107 -2.22 1.59 12.66
C THR A 107 -1.45 0.72 13.65
N GLY A 108 -1.05 -0.49 13.24
CA GLY A 108 -0.27 -1.41 14.07
C GLY A 108 1.08 -0.84 14.47
N ILE A 109 1.77 -0.15 13.55
CA ILE A 109 3.00 0.59 13.85
C ILE A 109 2.75 1.66 14.93
N ASN A 110 1.71 2.49 14.77
CA ASN A 110 1.41 3.57 15.72
C ASN A 110 1.01 3.04 17.12
N ILE A 111 0.25 1.95 17.17
CA ILE A 111 -0.12 1.29 18.44
C ILE A 111 1.14 0.73 19.12
N ALA A 112 2.02 0.09 18.35
CA ALA A 112 3.26 -0.45 18.88
C ALA A 112 4.20 0.67 19.35
N ASP A 113 4.27 1.80 18.66
CA ASP A 113 5.05 2.96 19.09
C ASP A 113 4.56 3.53 20.43
N THR A 114 3.24 3.68 20.59
CA THR A 114 2.65 4.20 21.84
C THR A 114 2.82 3.25 23.02
N HIS A 115 2.84 1.94 22.78
CA HIS A 115 2.96 0.91 23.82
C HIS A 115 4.32 0.18 23.81
N GLY A 116 5.32 0.72 23.12
CA GLY A 116 6.56 0.00 22.80
C GLY A 116 7.36 -0.46 24.01
N ARG A 117 7.40 0.36 25.06
CA ARG A 117 8.03 0.02 26.34
C ARG A 117 7.33 -1.17 27.04
N ALA A 118 6.03 -1.34 26.86
CA ALA A 118 5.28 -2.47 27.40
C ALA A 118 5.52 -3.76 26.59
N PHE A 119 5.62 -3.65 25.25
CA PHE A 119 6.00 -4.78 24.39
C PHE A 119 7.45 -5.25 24.65
N LEU A 120 8.38 -4.31 24.80
CA LEU A 120 9.78 -4.64 25.13
C LEU A 120 9.91 -5.28 26.51
N ARG A 121 9.05 -4.93 27.49
CA ARG A 121 8.98 -5.63 28.78
C ARG A 121 8.49 -7.08 28.68
N LEU A 122 7.61 -7.40 27.73
CA LEU A 122 7.15 -8.77 27.50
C LEU A 122 8.23 -9.64 26.83
N VAL A 123 9.08 -9.03 25.98
CA VAL A 123 10.15 -9.75 25.28
C VAL A 123 11.45 -9.80 26.09
N ASN A 124 11.77 -8.74 26.84
CA ASN A 124 12.94 -8.66 27.71
C ASN A 124 12.62 -7.96 29.05
N PRO A 125 12.18 -8.69 30.07
CA PRO A 125 11.83 -8.11 31.37
C PRO A 125 13.01 -7.54 32.17
N ASN A 126 14.27 -7.78 31.75
CA ASN A 126 15.49 -7.38 32.47
C ASN A 126 16.25 -6.19 31.84
N SER A 127 15.72 -5.51 30.81
CA SER A 127 16.49 -4.50 30.05
C SER A 127 16.46 -3.07 30.58
N LEU A 128 16.02 -2.82 31.81
CA LEU A 128 16.02 -1.48 32.41
C LEU A 128 16.47 -1.54 33.87
N ASP A 129 17.78 -1.39 34.08
CA ASP A 129 18.36 -0.65 35.22
C ASP A 129 18.93 0.68 34.67
#